data_AF-A0A2N9L3I6-F1
#
_entry.id   AF-A0A2N9L3I6-F1
#
_cell.length_a   1.000
_cell.length_b   1.000
_cell.length_c   1.000
_cell.angle_alpha   90.00
_cell.angle_beta   90.00
_cell.angle_gamma   90.00
#
_symmetry.space_group_name_H-M   'P 1'
#
loop_
_entity.id
_entity.type
_entity.pdbx_description
1 polymer ?
#
loop_
_entity_poly.entity_id
_entity_poly.type
_entity_poly.pdbx_seq_one_letter_code
_entity_poly.pdbx_strand_id
1 'polypeptide(L)'
;MKKPVPHDKYFLRSLHQEIDLFDRKLAYLEKYGQYDSIADRKEAESKLITKRASLAQTAVQLAAEGVEFNPADLPRSFRASEHAS
;
A
#
# COMPACT_ATOMS: atom_id res chain seq x y z
N MET A 1 -15.10 -13.45 22.63
CA MET A 1 -13.81 -13.74 21.96
C MET A 1 -13.93 -13.34 20.49
N LYS A 2 -13.22 -12.30 20.03
CA LYS A 2 -13.12 -12.02 18.58
C LYS A 2 -12.15 -13.06 18.01
N LYS A 3 -12.64 -13.98 17.17
CA LYS A 3 -11.76 -14.90 16.43
C LYS A 3 -10.74 -14.06 15.65
N PRO A 4 -9.43 -14.38 15.67
CA PRO A 4 -8.48 -13.69 14.81
C PRO A 4 -8.97 -13.88 13.37
N VAL A 5 -9.05 -12.78 12.61
CA VAL A 5 -9.32 -12.86 11.19
C VAL A 5 -8.18 -13.68 10.60
N PRO A 6 -8.46 -14.82 9.94
CA PRO A 6 -7.40 -15.60 9.33
C PRO A 6 -6.63 -14.69 8.37
N HIS A 7 -5.31 -14.55 8.58
CA HIS A 7 -4.45 -13.85 7.65
C HIS A 7 -4.20 -14.76 6.43
N ASP A 8 -5.25 -14.98 5.66
CA ASP A 8 -5.26 -15.82 4.48
C ASP A 8 -4.97 -15.02 3.20
N LYS A 9 -4.97 -15.70 2.06
CA LYS A 9 -4.76 -15.09 0.75
C LYS A 9 -5.72 -13.93 0.44
N TYR A 10 -6.94 -13.95 0.99
CA TYR A 10 -7.90 -12.88 0.77
C TYR A 10 -7.58 -11.65 1.61
N PHE A 11 -7.05 -11.85 2.82
CA PHE A 11 -6.51 -10.77 3.63
C PHE A 11 -5.30 -10.12 2.96
N LEU A 12 -4.34 -10.91 2.47
CA LEU A 12 -3.18 -10.38 1.74
C LEU A 12 -3.59 -9.63 0.46
N ARG A 13 -4.57 -10.16 -0.29
CA ARG A 13 -5.15 -9.44 -1.44
C ARG A 13 -5.77 -8.09 -1.03
N SER A 14 -6.46 -8.03 0.11
CA SER A 14 -7.06 -6.79 0.59
C SER A 14 -5.99 -5.75 0.96
N LEU A 15 -4.89 -6.18 1.60
CA LEU A 15 -3.74 -5.32 1.86
C LEU A 15 -3.13 -4.79 0.56
N HIS A 16 -2.95 -5.64 -0.45
CA HIS A 16 -2.44 -5.21 -1.76
C HIS A 16 -3.36 -4.15 -2.42
N GLN A 17 -4.67 -4.36 -2.39
CA GLN A 17 -5.64 -3.39 -2.92
C GLN A 17 -5.61 -2.06 -2.17
N GLU A 18 -5.45 -2.09 -0.85
CA GLU A 18 -5.36 -0.89 -0.05
C GLU A 18 -4.05 -0.13 -0.29
N ILE A 19 -2.92 -0.84 -0.43
CA ILE A 19 -1.64 -0.22 -0.82
C ILE A 19 -1.75 0.45 -2.19
N ASP A 20 -2.35 -0.20 -3.19
CA ASP A 20 -2.55 0.41 -4.51
C ASP A 20 -3.44 1.67 -4.45
N LEU A 21 -4.45 1.65 -3.59
CA LEU A 21 -5.28 2.84 -3.34
C LEU A 21 -4.44 3.99 -2.78
N PHE A 22 -3.56 3.72 -1.80
CA PHE A 22 -2.65 4.75 -1.27
C PHE A 22 -1.63 5.21 -2.31
N ASP A 23 -1.09 4.32 -3.15
CA ASP A 23 -0.21 4.70 -4.26
C ASP A 23 -0.90 5.68 -5.21
N ARG A 24 -2.16 5.39 -5.60
CA ARG A 24 -2.95 6.27 -6.46
C ARG A 24 -3.28 7.60 -5.79
N LYS A 25 -3.57 7.61 -4.48
CA LYS A 25 -3.80 8.85 -3.74
C LYS A 25 -2.54 9.71 -3.68
N LEU A 26 -1.38 9.11 -3.40
CA LEU A 26 -0.09 9.82 -3.38
C LEU A 26 0.23 10.43 -4.74
N ALA A 27 0.11 9.65 -5.81
CA ALA A 27 0.30 10.16 -7.18
C ALA A 27 -0.70 11.28 -7.54
N TYR A 28 -1.94 11.19 -7.06
CA TYR A 28 -2.92 12.27 -7.24
C TYR A 28 -2.52 13.53 -6.48
N LEU A 29 -2.14 13.42 -5.21
CA LEU A 29 -1.72 14.55 -4.38
C LEU A 29 -0.49 15.25 -4.98
N GLU A 30 0.46 14.48 -5.50
CA GLU A 30 1.66 15.00 -6.16
C GLU A 30 1.32 15.83 -7.41
N LYS A 31 0.39 15.34 -8.24
CA LYS A 31 0.10 15.93 -9.55
C LYS A 31 -1.01 16.99 -9.53
N TYR A 32 -1.98 16.86 -8.64
CA TYR A 32 -3.22 17.64 -8.64
C TYR A 32 -3.56 18.26 -7.28
N GLY A 33 -2.81 17.95 -6.23
CA GLY A 33 -3.08 18.46 -4.89
C GLY A 33 -2.97 19.99 -4.83
N GLN A 34 -4.04 20.64 -4.41
CA GLN A 34 -4.06 22.07 -4.10
C GLN A 34 -4.04 22.23 -2.58
N TYR A 35 -3.12 23.07 -2.09
CA TYR A 35 -2.88 23.27 -0.68
C TYR A 35 -2.61 24.74 -0.41
N ASP A 36 -3.06 25.23 0.74
CA ASP A 36 -2.84 26.62 1.15
C ASP A 36 -1.37 26.87 1.48
N SER A 37 -0.63 25.84 1.88
CA SER A 37 0.81 25.90 2.11
C SER A 37 1.55 24.60 1.77
N ILE A 38 2.89 24.71 1.67
CA ILE A 38 3.79 23.55 1.54
C ILE A 38 3.71 22.65 2.79
N ALA A 39 3.46 23.23 3.97
CA ALA A 39 3.32 22.46 5.20
C ALA A 39 2.08 21.56 5.15
N ASP A 40 0.95 22.08 4.67
CA ASP A 40 -0.30 21.31 4.54
C ASP A 40 -0.15 20.17 3.53
N ARG A 41 0.55 20.43 2.43
CA ARG A 41 0.93 19.40 1.46
C ARG A 41 1.75 18.29 2.11
N LYS A 42 2.82 18.65 2.83
CA LYS A 42 3.71 17.69 3.50
C LYS A 42 2.98 16.88 4.55
N GLU A 43 2.09 17.50 5.32
CA GLU A 43 1.29 16.81 6.32
C GLU A 43 0.32 15.79 5.67
N ALA A 44 -0.35 16.19 4.60
CA ALA A 44 -1.25 15.31 3.85
C ALA A 44 -0.49 14.12 3.23
N GLU A 45 0.65 14.36 2.59
CA GLU A 45 1.52 13.32 2.03
C GLU A 45 2.04 12.39 3.14
N SER A 46 2.57 12.94 4.23
CA SER A 46 3.13 12.16 5.34
C SER A 46 2.11 11.19 5.93
N LYS A 47 0.86 11.63 6.16
CA LYS A 47 -0.22 10.76 6.65
C LYS A 47 -0.49 9.57 5.73
N LEU A 48 -0.49 9.78 4.42
CA LEU A 48 -0.71 8.69 3.46
C LEU A 48 0.50 7.75 3.38
N ILE A 49 1.72 8.30 3.39
CA ILE A 49 2.97 7.52 3.39
C ILE A 49 3.02 6.61 4.62
N THR A 50 2.74 7.13 5.82
CA THR A 50 2.77 6.33 7.05
C THR A 50 1.76 5.18 7.00
N LYS A 51 0.51 5.45 6.57
CA LYS A 51 -0.50 4.40 6.45
C LYS A 51 -0.10 3.32 5.44
N ARG A 52 0.36 3.75 4.26
CA ARG A 52 0.87 2.84 3.23
C ARG A 52 2.02 1.98 3.75
N ALA A 53 2.96 2.58 4.48
CA ALA A 53 4.13 1.87 5.02
C ALA A 53 3.73 0.77 6.00
N SER A 54 2.77 1.03 6.91
CA SER A 54 2.27 0.02 7.82
C SER A 54 1.62 -1.16 7.09
N LEU A 55 0.79 -0.90 6.08
CA LEU A 55 0.16 -1.95 5.27
C LEU A 55 1.18 -2.76 4.49
N ALA A 56 2.18 -2.08 3.91
CA ALA A 56 3.27 -2.70 3.17
C ALA A 56 4.09 -3.63 4.06
N GLN A 57 4.41 -3.21 5.28
CA GLN A 57 5.12 -4.04 6.25
C GLN A 57 4.34 -5.34 6.55
N THR A 58 3.03 -5.24 6.80
CA THR A 58 2.18 -6.42 7.03
C THR A 58 2.11 -7.32 5.79
N ALA A 59 1.94 -6.75 4.60
CA ALA A 59 1.88 -7.53 3.36
C ALA A 59 3.19 -8.31 3.09
N VAL A 60 4.34 -7.66 3.30
CA VAL A 60 5.66 -8.28 3.18
C VAL A 60 5.83 -9.41 4.19
N GLN A 61 5.40 -9.20 5.45
CA GLN A 61 5.47 -10.23 6.47
C GLN A 61 4.63 -11.46 6.10
N LEU A 62 3.38 -11.26 5.64
CA LEU A 62 2.51 -12.38 5.25
C LEU A 62 3.05 -13.15 4.04
N ALA A 63 3.62 -12.45 3.06
CA ALA A 63 4.28 -13.10 1.93
C ALA A 63 5.50 -13.93 2.40
N ALA A 64 6.29 -13.42 3.36
CA ALA A 64 7.41 -14.15 3.94
C ALA A 64 6.97 -15.35 4.80
N GLU A 65 5.78 -15.30 5.41
CA GLU A 65 5.13 -16.41 6.11
C GLU A 65 4.54 -17.46 5.16
N GLY A 66 4.64 -17.25 3.84
CA GLY A 66 4.18 -18.20 2.82
C GLY A 66 2.71 -18.07 2.46
N VAL A 67 2.04 -16.97 2.82
CA VAL A 67 0.67 -16.72 2.39
C VAL A 67 0.66 -16.50 0.87
N GLU A 68 -0.03 -17.39 0.15
CA GLU A 68 -0.15 -17.31 -1.29
C GLU A 68 -0.87 -16.02 -1.74
N PHE A 69 -0.39 -15.42 -2.81
CA PHE A 69 -1.06 -14.31 -3.48
C PHE A 69 -0.87 -14.41 -5.00
N ASN A 70 -1.77 -13.77 -5.74
CA ASN A 70 -1.65 -13.65 -7.19
C ASN A 70 -0.74 -12.45 -7.53
N PRO A 71 0.35 -12.62 -8.29
CA PRO A 71 1.17 -11.49 -8.74
C PRO A 71 0.40 -10.40 -9.49
N ALA A 72 -0.69 -10.77 -10.19
CA ALA A 72 -1.55 -9.81 -10.87
C ALA A 72 -2.32 -8.88 -9.91
N ASP A 73 -2.43 -9.24 -8.64
CA ASP A 73 -3.05 -8.44 -7.57
C ASP A 73 -2.05 -7.55 -6.85
N LEU A 74 -0.74 -7.64 -7.14
CA LEU A 74 0.27 -6.79 -6.48
C LEU A 74 0.00 -5.30 -6.72
N PRO A 75 0.20 -4.42 -5.73
CA PRO A 75 0.08 -2.99 -5.95
C PRO A 75 1.16 -2.50 -6.92
N ARG A 76 0.90 -1.40 -7.66
CA ARG A 76 1.83 -0.86 -8.67
C ARG A 76 3.24 -0.65 -8.14
N SER A 77 3.36 -0.13 -6.93
CA SER A 77 4.63 0.10 -6.26
C SER A 77 5.42 -1.18 -5.91
N PHE A 78 4.78 -2.36 -5.90
CA PHE A 78 5.44 -3.64 -5.65
C PHE A 78 5.78 -4.39 -6.95
N ARG A 79 5.29 -3.91 -8.11
CA ARG A 79 5.58 -4.49 -9.43
C ARG A 79 6.89 -3.97 -10.05
N ALA A 80 7.59 -3.06 -9.38
CA ALA A 80 8.67 -2.25 -9.98
C ALA A 80 10.00 -2.99 -10.26
N SER A 81 10.03 -4.33 -10.28
CA SER A 81 11.24 -5.12 -10.55
C SER A 81 11.29 -5.79 -11.94
N GLU A 82 10.29 -5.62 -12.81
CA GLU A 82 10.25 -6.31 -14.13
C GLU A 82 10.86 -5.50 -15.30
N HIS A 83 11.39 -4.29 -15.07
CA HIS A 83 11.96 -3.43 -16.13
C HIS A 83 13.36 -2.85 -15.85
N ALA A 84 14.09 -3.37 -14.87
CA ALA A 84 15.51 -3.06 -14.70
C ALA A 84 16.36 -4.22 -15.23
N SER A 85 16.58 -4.25 -16.54
CA SER A 85 17.57 -5.09 -17.22
C SER A 85 18.21 -4.30 -18.34
#